data_AF-A0A814TIR4-F1
#
_entry.id   AF-A0A814TIR4-F1
#
_cell.length_a   1.000
_cell.length_b   1.000
_cell.length_c   1.000
_cell.angle_alpha   90.00
_cell.angle_beta   90.00
_cell.angle_gamma   90.00
#
_symmetry.space_group_name_H-M   'P 1'
#
loop_
_entity.id
_entity.type
_entity.pdbx_description
1 polymer ?
#
loop_
_entity_poly.entity_id
_entity_poly.type
_entity_poly.pdbx_seq_one_letter_code
_entity_poly.pdbx_strand_id
1 'polypeptide(L)'
;MQLLRRQIANELTASAKYDSKYLFYALKTFNDALLQDIQHLYCGENGLTYPGEMNELLYELSPLLETTGINDILQRVYVSAQNHSLLIPLLVLFTISQVPRLVTLKYLKSQTASSGSSSSGKKDMDSSAFVIGLYTMTKQYHSDLIEDYLTCLCQYIKSYVESAASQKQADFPVEAVNMLDFLIMFVHHGDLSIKVLDQRLPGYICDEFRAN
;
A
#
# COMPACT_ATOMS: atom_id res chain seq x y z
N MET A 1 3.82 4.96 -12.85
CA MET A 1 3.77 3.66 -13.57
C MET A 1 2.83 2.66 -12.92
N GLN A 2 2.97 2.31 -11.64
CA GLN A 2 2.07 1.33 -10.99
C GLN A 2 0.61 1.80 -10.94
N LEU A 3 0.38 3.10 -10.71
CA LEU A 3 -0.96 3.71 -10.79
C LEU A 3 -1.62 3.51 -12.16
N LEU A 4 -0.87 3.73 -13.24
CA LEU A 4 -1.34 3.55 -14.62
C LEU A 4 -1.66 2.08 -14.89
N ARG A 5 -0.80 1.15 -14.44
CA ARG A 5 -1.09 -0.28 -14.55
C ARG A 5 -2.40 -0.64 -13.87
N ARG A 6 -2.66 -0.11 -12.67
CA ARG A 6 -3.91 -0.31 -11.94
C ARG A 6 -5.12 0.23 -12.71
N GLN A 7 -4.99 1.42 -13.30
CA GLN A 7 -6.04 2.00 -14.14
C GLN A 7 -6.32 1.14 -15.39
N ILE A 8 -5.27 0.65 -16.05
CA ILE A 8 -5.40 -0.25 -17.20
C ILE A 8 -6.10 -1.55 -16.80
N ALA A 9 -5.74 -2.17 -15.68
CA ALA A 9 -6.41 -3.38 -15.22
C ALA A 9 -7.87 -3.15 -14.85
N ASN A 10 -8.21 -1.99 -14.26
CA ASN A 10 -9.59 -1.63 -13.99
C ASN A 10 -10.41 -1.50 -15.29
N GLU A 11 -9.82 -0.89 -16.31
CA GLU A 11 -10.45 -0.76 -17.62
C GLU A 11 -10.62 -2.11 -18.32
N LEU A 12 -9.59 -2.96 -18.30
CA LEU A 12 -9.66 -4.33 -18.82
C LEU A 12 -10.75 -5.15 -18.11
N THR A 13 -10.82 -5.03 -16.78
CA THR A 13 -11.86 -5.69 -15.98
C THR A 13 -13.25 -5.20 -16.35
N ALA A 14 -13.42 -3.89 -16.58
CA ALA A 14 -14.69 -3.33 -17.01
C ALA A 14 -15.08 -3.87 -18.39
N SER A 15 -14.17 -3.77 -19.39
CA SER A 15 -14.41 -4.28 -20.74
C SER A 15 -14.74 -5.77 -20.74
N ALA A 16 -13.98 -6.60 -20.02
CA ALA A 16 -14.22 -8.04 -19.94
C ALA A 16 -15.60 -8.38 -19.34
N LYS A 17 -16.08 -7.61 -18.36
CA LYS A 17 -17.42 -7.78 -17.78
C LYS A 17 -18.54 -7.43 -18.76
N TYR A 18 -18.32 -6.43 -19.63
CA TYR A 18 -19.30 -6.01 -20.62
C TYR A 18 -19.30 -6.91 -21.86
N ASP A 19 -18.13 -7.22 -22.41
CA ASP A 19 -18.01 -7.97 -23.66
C ASP A 19 -18.18 -9.48 -23.48
N SER A 20 -17.66 -10.04 -22.38
CA SER A 20 -17.66 -11.49 -22.15
C SER A 20 -17.90 -11.85 -20.68
N LYS A 21 -19.09 -11.47 -20.20
CA LYS A 21 -19.54 -11.67 -18.82
C LYS A 21 -19.34 -13.10 -18.32
N TYR A 22 -19.78 -14.11 -19.08
CA TYR A 22 -19.72 -15.51 -18.66
C TYR A 22 -18.28 -16.02 -18.54
N LEU A 23 -17.41 -15.66 -19.49
CA LEU A 23 -16.00 -16.03 -19.44
C LEU A 23 -15.30 -15.39 -18.24
N PHE A 24 -15.57 -14.10 -17.99
CA PHE A 24 -15.04 -13.39 -16.82
C PHE A 24 -15.40 -14.08 -15.51
N TYR A 25 -16.68 -14.43 -15.31
CA TYR A 25 -17.09 -15.13 -14.09
C TYR A 25 -16.57 -16.56 -14.02
N ALA A 26 -16.51 -17.29 -15.13
CA ALA A 26 -15.92 -18.63 -15.15
C ALA A 26 -14.44 -18.61 -14.77
N LEU A 27 -13.64 -17.70 -15.35
CA LEU A 27 -12.24 -17.47 -15.01
C LEU A 27 -12.08 -17.08 -13.54
N LYS A 28 -12.91 -16.16 -13.05
CA LYS A 28 -12.87 -15.74 -11.65
C LYS A 28 -13.17 -16.91 -10.70
N THR A 29 -14.24 -17.66 -10.94
CA THR A 29 -14.61 -18.82 -10.11
C THR A 29 -13.54 -19.91 -10.17
N PHE A 30 -12.92 -20.13 -11.33
CA PHE A 30 -11.83 -21.08 -11.48
C PHE A 30 -10.58 -20.65 -10.70
N ASN A 31 -10.19 -19.38 -10.77
CA ASN A 31 -9.09 -18.83 -9.97
C ASN A 31 -9.37 -18.95 -8.46
N ASP A 32 -10.57 -18.60 -8.02
CA ASP A 32 -10.95 -18.68 -6.60
C ASP A 32 -10.94 -20.14 -6.11
N ALA A 33 -11.40 -21.09 -6.93
CA ALA A 33 -11.35 -22.52 -6.61
C ALA A 33 -9.91 -23.05 -6.53
N LEU A 34 -9.06 -22.71 -7.50
CA LEU A 34 -7.65 -23.11 -7.47
C LEU A 34 -6.91 -22.55 -6.25
N LEU A 35 -7.16 -21.29 -5.88
CA LEU A 35 -6.55 -20.70 -4.68
C LEU A 35 -7.02 -21.41 -3.40
N GLN A 36 -8.29 -21.84 -3.33
CA GLN A 36 -8.80 -22.63 -2.21
C GLN A 36 -8.15 -24.01 -2.14
N ASP A 37 -7.98 -24.69 -3.28
CA ASP A 37 -7.30 -25.98 -3.34
C ASP A 37 -5.84 -25.85 -2.90
N ILE A 38 -5.13 -24.81 -3.35
CA ILE A 38 -3.77 -24.50 -2.91
C ILE A 38 -3.75 -24.26 -1.40
N GLN A 39 -4.64 -23.42 -0.86
CA GLN A 39 -4.72 -23.17 0.58
C GLN A 39 -4.96 -24.44 1.39
N HIS A 40 -5.85 -25.33 0.92
CA HIS A 40 -6.12 -26.60 1.57
C HIS A 40 -4.90 -27.53 1.55
N LEU A 41 -4.13 -27.54 0.47
CA LEU A 41 -2.86 -28.30 0.38
C LEU A 41 -1.79 -27.76 1.34
N TYR A 42 -1.69 -26.44 1.51
CA TYR A 42 -0.72 -25.82 2.43
C TYR A 42 -1.15 -25.89 3.91
N CYS A 43 -2.45 -25.91 4.22
CA CYS A 43 -2.98 -26.01 5.57
C CYS A 43 -3.20 -27.47 6.04
N GLY A 44 -3.26 -28.43 5.11
CA GLY A 44 -3.38 -29.85 5.41
C GLY A 44 -2.10 -30.41 6.03
N GLU A 45 -2.25 -31.25 7.05
CA GLU A 45 -1.19 -31.88 7.86
C GLU A 45 -0.18 -32.74 7.06
N ASN A 46 -0.45 -32.95 5.78
CA ASN A 46 0.43 -33.68 4.88
C ASN A 46 1.23 -32.64 4.09
N GLY A 47 2.51 -32.43 4.46
CA GLY A 47 3.48 -31.61 3.74
C GLY A 47 3.80 -32.12 2.32
N LEU A 48 2.76 -32.32 1.52
CA LEU A 48 2.82 -32.72 0.12
C LEU A 48 3.33 -31.53 -0.66
N THR A 49 4.51 -31.72 -1.25
CA THR A 49 5.09 -30.82 -2.24
C THR A 49 4.09 -30.60 -3.36
N TYR A 50 3.92 -29.34 -3.74
CA TYR A 50 3.07 -28.85 -4.82
C TYR A 50 3.07 -29.81 -6.04
N PRO A 51 1.90 -30.33 -6.50
CA PRO A 51 1.86 -31.29 -7.59
C PRO A 51 2.36 -30.64 -8.88
N GLY A 52 3.41 -31.23 -9.48
CA GLY A 52 4.09 -30.67 -10.66
C GLY A 52 3.20 -30.41 -11.87
N GLU A 53 2.07 -31.13 -12.00
CA GLU A 53 1.10 -30.96 -13.09
C GLU A 53 0.27 -29.67 -12.98
N MET A 54 0.04 -29.15 -11.78
CA MET A 54 -0.67 -27.87 -11.58
C MET A 54 0.19 -26.66 -11.99
N ASN A 55 1.50 -26.84 -12.22
CA ASN A 55 2.36 -25.75 -12.72
C ASN A 55 2.03 -25.37 -14.16
N GLU A 56 1.65 -26.33 -15.01
CA GLU A 56 1.29 -26.07 -16.41
C GLU A 56 -0.02 -25.28 -16.49
N LEU A 57 -1.02 -25.65 -15.67
CA LEU A 57 -2.30 -24.94 -15.59
C LEU A 57 -2.15 -23.52 -15.04
N LEU A 58 -1.31 -23.30 -14.02
CA LEU A 58 -1.04 -21.93 -13.54
C LEU A 58 -0.33 -21.08 -14.59
N TYR A 59 0.57 -21.68 -15.37
CA TYR A 59 1.28 -20.99 -16.44
C TYR A 59 0.34 -20.51 -17.55
N GLU A 60 -0.67 -21.31 -17.91
CA GLU A 60 -1.67 -20.95 -18.91
C GLU A 60 -2.76 -20.00 -18.37
N LEU A 61 -3.14 -20.16 -17.10
CA LEU A 61 -4.17 -19.33 -16.47
C LEU A 61 -3.68 -17.91 -16.19
N SER A 62 -2.43 -17.75 -15.77
CA SER A 62 -1.83 -16.44 -15.43
C SER A 62 -1.98 -15.38 -16.55
N PRO A 63 -1.62 -15.65 -17.82
CA PRO A 63 -1.84 -14.69 -18.90
C PRO A 63 -3.33 -14.43 -19.21
N LEU A 64 -4.22 -15.40 -18.99
CA LEU A 64 -5.67 -15.20 -19.14
C LEU A 64 -6.23 -14.27 -18.06
N LEU A 65 -5.75 -14.39 -16.82
CA LEU A 65 -6.09 -13.47 -15.73
C LEU A 65 -5.50 -12.07 -15.98
N GLU A 66 -4.27 -11.99 -16.51
CA GLU A 66 -3.66 -10.73 -16.94
C GLU A 66 -4.47 -9.97 -18.00
N THR A 67 -4.91 -10.67 -19.03
CA THR A 67 -5.69 -10.07 -20.13
C THR A 67 -7.09 -9.66 -19.71
N THR A 68 -7.68 -10.35 -18.74
CA THR A 68 -9.01 -10.01 -18.18
C THR A 68 -8.94 -8.99 -17.04
N GLY A 69 -7.75 -8.61 -16.59
CA GLY A 69 -7.53 -7.65 -15.52
C GLY A 69 -7.78 -8.20 -14.11
N ILE A 70 -7.95 -9.50 -13.93
CA ILE A 70 -8.22 -10.18 -12.64
C ILE A 70 -6.91 -10.37 -11.86
N ASN A 71 -6.15 -9.29 -11.67
CA ASN A 71 -4.82 -9.33 -11.12
C ASN A 71 -4.59 -8.23 -10.09
N ASP A 72 -4.00 -8.59 -8.95
CA ASP A 72 -3.48 -7.60 -8.02
C ASP A 72 -2.06 -7.16 -8.43
N ILE A 73 -1.99 -6.04 -9.12
CA ILE A 73 -0.76 -5.42 -9.60
C ILE A 73 0.14 -4.96 -8.45
N LEU A 74 -0.44 -4.57 -7.31
CA LEU A 74 0.32 -4.06 -6.18
C LEU A 74 0.97 -5.19 -5.38
N GLN A 75 0.40 -6.39 -5.44
CA GLN A 75 0.96 -7.59 -4.80
C GLN A 75 1.98 -8.34 -5.66
N ARG A 76 2.06 -8.04 -6.96
CA ARG A 76 2.99 -8.74 -7.86
C ARG A 76 4.44 -8.32 -7.63
N VAL A 77 5.29 -9.28 -7.26
CA VAL A 77 6.74 -9.10 -7.17
C VAL A 77 7.34 -9.15 -8.57
N TYR A 78 7.76 -8.00 -9.10
CA TYR A 78 8.32 -7.89 -10.45
C TYR A 78 9.83 -8.17 -10.50
N VAL A 79 10.54 -7.82 -9.43
CA VAL A 79 11.98 -8.00 -9.30
C VAL A 79 12.19 -8.53 -7.89
N SER A 80 12.76 -9.73 -7.77
CA SER A 80 13.23 -10.24 -6.49
C SER A 80 14.62 -9.68 -6.25
N ALA A 81 14.72 -8.69 -5.38
CA ALA A 81 15.99 -8.08 -5.01
C ALA A 81 16.53 -8.69 -3.71
N GLN A 82 17.86 -8.84 -3.62
CA GLN A 82 18.49 -9.33 -2.39
C GLN A 82 18.27 -8.33 -1.26
N ASN A 83 17.92 -8.84 -0.07
CA ASN A 83 17.76 -8.01 1.12
C ASN A 83 19.09 -7.34 1.48
N HIS A 84 19.07 -6.01 1.59
CA HIS A 84 20.20 -5.25 2.09
C HIS A 84 19.83 -4.61 3.43
N SER A 85 20.68 -4.78 4.44
CA SER A 85 20.41 -4.32 5.82
C SER A 85 20.15 -2.81 5.92
N LEU A 86 20.75 -2.00 5.04
CA LEU A 86 20.62 -0.53 5.05
C LEU A 86 19.35 -0.02 4.33
N LEU A 87 18.55 -0.91 3.75
CA LEU A 87 17.42 -0.53 2.93
C LEU A 87 16.30 0.15 3.74
N ILE A 88 15.91 -0.43 4.87
CA ILE A 88 14.83 0.13 5.70
C ILE A 88 15.20 1.53 6.22
N PRO A 89 16.38 1.76 6.83
CA PRO A 89 16.77 3.10 7.27
C PRO A 89 16.81 4.11 6.14
N LEU A 90 17.27 3.71 4.94
CA LEU A 90 17.32 4.58 3.77
C LEU A 90 15.92 4.97 3.30
N LEU A 91 14.99 4.00 3.21
CA LEU A 91 13.59 4.27 2.85
C LEU A 91 12.90 5.16 3.88
N VAL A 92 13.15 4.94 5.17
CA VAL A 92 12.60 5.77 6.26
C VAL A 92 13.12 7.20 6.14
N LEU A 93 14.43 7.39 6.00
CA LEU A 93 15.04 8.71 5.86
C LEU A 93 14.55 9.44 4.60
N PHE A 94 14.44 8.69 3.50
CA PHE A 94 13.87 9.20 2.26
C PHE A 94 12.43 9.65 2.45
N THR A 95 11.61 8.87 3.16
CA THR A 95 10.22 9.24 3.46
C THR A 95 10.16 10.52 4.28
N ILE A 96 10.92 10.60 5.39
CA ILE A 96 10.96 11.78 6.27
C ILE A 96 11.40 13.02 5.49
N SER A 97 12.37 12.89 4.58
CA SER A 97 12.83 14.01 3.74
C SER A 97 11.78 14.51 2.74
N GLN A 98 10.93 13.61 2.23
CA GLN A 98 9.95 13.93 1.20
C GLN A 98 8.56 14.29 1.73
N VAL A 99 8.17 13.80 2.91
CA VAL A 99 6.85 14.07 3.53
C VAL A 99 6.52 15.56 3.64
N PRO A 100 7.43 16.47 4.04
CA PRO A 100 7.15 17.92 4.07
C PRO A 100 6.87 18.55 2.70
N ARG A 101 7.23 17.86 1.61
CA ARG A 101 7.02 18.30 0.22
C ARG A 101 5.77 17.67 -0.40
N LEU A 102 5.14 16.72 0.28
CA LEU A 102 3.91 16.11 -0.17
C LEU A 102 2.76 17.07 0.13
N VAL A 103 1.85 17.22 -0.83
CA VAL A 103 0.57 17.86 -0.55
C VAL A 103 -0.27 16.86 0.23
N THR A 104 -0.30 17.02 1.54
CA THR A 104 -1.10 16.20 2.45
C THR A 104 -2.60 16.41 2.15
N LEU A 105 -3.41 15.34 2.18
CA LEU A 105 -4.84 15.42 1.87
C LEU A 105 -5.62 16.42 2.75
N LYS A 106 -5.17 16.72 3.97
CA LYS A 106 -5.76 17.79 4.80
C LYS A 106 -5.66 19.18 4.13
N TYR A 107 -4.56 19.48 3.44
CA TYR A 107 -4.42 20.71 2.66
C TYR A 107 -5.29 20.73 1.40
N LEU A 108 -5.62 19.56 0.82
CA LEU A 108 -6.55 19.48 -0.32
C LEU A 108 -8.01 19.59 0.12
N LYS A 109 -8.38 19.10 1.31
CA LYS A 109 -9.73 19.33 1.89
C LYS A 109 -9.97 20.80 2.21
N SER A 110 -8.95 21.54 2.65
CA SER A 110 -9.06 22.99 2.83
C SER A 110 -9.15 23.76 1.50
N GLN A 111 -8.44 23.31 0.46
CA GLN A 111 -8.45 23.96 -0.86
C GLN A 111 -9.62 23.56 -1.77
N THR A 112 -10.38 22.51 -1.47
CA THR A 112 -11.60 22.16 -2.22
C THR A 112 -12.80 23.07 -1.89
N ALA A 113 -12.67 23.96 -0.91
CA ALA A 113 -13.62 25.05 -0.66
C ALA A 113 -13.31 26.34 -1.43
N SER A 114 -12.16 26.46 -2.08
CA SER A 114 -11.81 27.64 -2.89
C SER A 114 -11.08 27.23 -4.16
N SER A 115 -11.87 27.13 -5.24
CA SER A 115 -11.54 27.43 -6.64
C SER A 115 -10.07 27.46 -7.05
N GLY A 116 -9.77 26.73 -8.13
CA GLY A 116 -8.55 26.76 -8.93
C GLY A 116 -7.56 27.88 -8.64
N SER A 117 -6.47 27.54 -7.96
CA SER A 117 -5.30 28.39 -7.86
C SER A 117 -4.05 27.55 -8.08
N SER A 118 -3.78 27.33 -9.36
CA SER A 118 -2.42 27.19 -9.89
C SER A 118 -1.62 28.47 -9.59
N SER A 119 -1.13 28.63 -8.36
CA SER A 119 -0.32 29.79 -7.96
C SER A 119 0.73 29.39 -6.92
N SER A 120 1.80 28.74 -7.39
CA SER A 120 3.20 29.10 -7.14
C SER A 120 4.05 28.01 -7.80
N GLY A 121 5.21 28.35 -8.35
CA GLY A 121 6.08 27.44 -9.11
C GLY A 121 6.70 26.27 -8.32
N LYS A 122 6.10 25.82 -7.22
CA LYS A 122 6.43 24.58 -6.54
C LYS A 122 5.54 23.48 -7.12
N LYS A 123 6.17 22.56 -7.85
CA LYS A 123 5.51 21.38 -8.40
C LYS A 123 5.06 20.51 -7.23
N ASP A 124 3.80 20.65 -6.86
CA ASP A 124 3.14 19.80 -5.87
C ASP A 124 3.34 18.33 -6.25
N MET A 125 3.96 17.57 -5.36
CA MET A 125 4.25 16.16 -5.60
C MET A 125 3.01 15.33 -5.28
N ASP A 126 2.56 14.53 -6.25
CA ASP A 126 1.42 13.63 -6.10
C ASP A 126 1.66 12.63 -4.97
N SER A 127 0.91 12.78 -3.88
CA SER A 127 1.04 11.98 -2.68
C SER A 127 0.61 10.53 -2.88
N SER A 128 -0.37 10.26 -3.74
CA SER A 128 -0.80 8.87 -4.02
C SER A 128 0.27 8.13 -4.84
N ALA A 129 0.82 8.77 -5.86
CA ALA A 129 1.90 8.19 -6.66
C ALA A 129 3.15 7.89 -5.82
N PHE A 130 3.50 8.77 -4.88
CA PHE A 130 4.61 8.57 -3.95
C PHE A 130 4.37 7.39 -3.00
N VAL A 131 3.21 7.36 -2.35
CA VAL A 131 2.82 6.27 -1.42
C VAL A 131 2.85 4.91 -2.11
N ILE A 132 2.25 4.81 -3.29
CA ILE A 132 2.20 3.54 -4.04
C ILE A 132 3.57 3.15 -4.57
N GLY A 133 4.39 4.11 -4.99
CA GLY A 133 5.77 3.87 -5.36
C GLY A 133 6.57 3.25 -4.22
N LEU A 134 6.45 3.82 -3.03
CA LEU A 134 7.14 3.32 -1.85
C LEU A 134 6.62 1.95 -1.39
N TYR A 135 5.30 1.78 -1.37
CA TYR A 135 4.66 0.50 -1.03
C TYR A 135 5.13 -0.63 -1.97
N THR A 136 5.11 -0.38 -3.28
CA THR A 136 5.56 -1.36 -4.29
C THR A 136 7.07 -1.58 -4.25
N MET A 137 7.85 -0.61 -3.78
CA MET A 137 9.28 -0.82 -3.54
C MET A 137 9.50 -1.75 -2.36
N THR A 138 8.86 -1.50 -1.21
CA THR A 138 9.00 -2.36 -0.03
C THR A 138 8.47 -3.77 -0.29
N LYS A 139 7.43 -3.93 -1.12
CA LYS A 139 6.90 -5.22 -1.57
C LYS A 139 7.81 -5.99 -2.54
N GLN A 140 8.67 -5.33 -3.29
CA GLN A 140 9.63 -6.02 -4.19
C GLN A 140 10.74 -6.73 -3.41
N TYR A 141 10.98 -6.30 -2.18
CA TYR A 141 11.81 -7.02 -1.25
C TYR A 141 10.95 -7.98 -0.40
N HIS A 142 11.54 -8.61 0.61
CA HIS A 142 10.82 -9.54 1.48
C HIS A 142 9.64 -8.87 2.21
N SER A 143 8.55 -9.62 2.39
CA SER A 143 7.29 -9.12 3.00
C SER A 143 7.50 -8.55 4.42
N ASP A 144 8.49 -9.05 5.15
CA ASP A 144 8.81 -8.64 6.52
C ASP A 144 9.25 -7.17 6.60
N LEU A 145 9.80 -6.62 5.52
CA LEU A 145 10.34 -5.25 5.51
C LEU A 145 9.25 -4.19 5.62
N ILE A 146 8.01 -4.51 5.24
CA ILE A 146 6.87 -3.60 5.42
C ILE A 146 6.59 -3.41 6.89
N GLU A 147 6.67 -4.49 7.67
CA GLU A 147 6.49 -4.43 9.11
C GLU A 147 7.61 -3.63 9.75
N ASP A 148 8.87 -3.90 9.44
CA ASP A 148 9.99 -3.15 10.01
C ASP A 148 9.91 -1.66 9.64
N TYR A 149 9.61 -1.36 8.38
CA TYR A 149 9.40 0.01 7.89
C TYR A 149 8.29 0.74 8.66
N LEU A 150 7.13 0.11 8.84
CA LEU A 150 6.01 0.69 9.60
C LEU A 150 6.38 0.89 11.07
N THR A 151 7.13 -0.03 11.69
CA THR A 151 7.59 0.11 13.08
C THR A 151 8.47 1.33 13.25
N CYS A 152 9.45 1.53 12.36
CA CYS A 152 10.35 2.69 12.41
C CYS A 152 9.59 4.01 12.25
N LEU A 153 8.61 4.08 11.33
CA LEU A 153 7.80 5.28 11.16
C LEU A 153 6.90 5.57 12.38
N CYS A 154 6.30 4.55 12.98
CA CYS A 154 5.51 4.72 14.20
C CYS A 154 6.39 5.19 15.38
N GLN A 155 7.61 4.67 15.49
CA GLN A 155 8.59 5.13 16.48
C GLN A 155 8.99 6.59 16.27
N TYR A 156 9.16 7.01 15.01
CA TYR A 156 9.40 8.41 14.67
C TYR A 156 8.25 9.32 15.12
N ILE A 157 6.99 8.95 14.88
CA ILE A 157 5.84 9.75 15.36
C ILE A 157 5.82 9.82 16.89
N LYS A 158 6.05 8.69 17.57
CA LYS A 158 6.10 8.63 19.04
C LYS A 158 7.15 9.57 19.62
N SER A 159 8.35 9.62 19.05
CA SER A 159 9.42 10.49 19.56
C SER A 159 9.09 11.97 19.40
N TYR A 160 8.40 12.36 18.32
CA TYR A 160 7.90 13.73 18.15
C TYR A 160 6.80 14.08 19.15
N VAL A 161 5.87 13.18 19.40
CA VAL A 161 4.79 13.37 20.39
C VAL A 161 5.35 13.47 21.81
N GLU A 162 6.30 12.60 22.17
CA GLU A 162 6.97 12.64 23.48
C GLU A 162 7.80 13.91 23.67
N SER A 163 8.45 14.39 22.60
CA SER A 163 9.17 15.67 22.60
C SER A 163 8.22 16.86 22.81
N ALA A 164 7.08 16.89 22.12
CA ALA A 164 6.07 17.94 22.26
C ALA A 164 5.46 17.96 23.68
N ALA A 165 5.16 16.78 24.23
CA ALA A 165 4.66 16.62 25.60
C ALA A 165 5.67 17.13 26.64
N SER A 166 6.97 16.84 26.43
CA SER A 166 8.06 17.34 27.29
C SER A 166 8.19 18.86 27.25
N GLN A 167 7.85 19.49 26.12
CA GLN A 167 7.89 20.94 25.92
C GLN A 167 6.59 21.66 26.33
N LYS A 168 5.58 20.94 26.85
CA LYS A 168 4.24 21.48 27.18
C LYS A 168 3.57 22.24 26.02
N GLN A 169 3.86 21.85 24.77
CA GLN A 169 3.13 22.38 23.62
C GLN A 169 1.75 21.72 23.57
N ALA A 170 0.70 22.54 23.41
CA ALA A 170 -0.68 22.07 23.36
C ALA A 170 -1.08 21.47 22.00
N ASP A 171 -0.33 21.82 20.95
CA ASP A 171 -0.61 21.37 19.58
C ASP A 171 0.42 20.34 19.12
N PHE A 172 -0.03 19.34 18.36
CA PHE A 172 0.90 18.40 17.73
C PHE A 172 1.79 19.10 16.69
N PRO A 173 3.08 18.74 16.61
CA PRO A 173 3.95 19.26 15.57
C PRO A 173 3.43 18.86 14.19
N VAL A 174 3.43 19.82 13.26
CA VAL A 174 2.88 19.67 11.91
C VAL A 174 3.54 18.51 11.15
N GLU A 175 4.80 18.22 11.45
CA GLU A 175 5.57 17.10 10.93
C GLU A 175 4.99 15.75 11.35
N ALA A 176 4.56 15.61 12.61
CA ALA A 176 3.94 14.39 13.11
C ALA A 176 2.56 14.17 12.48
N VAL A 177 1.78 15.24 12.31
CA VAL A 177 0.48 15.20 11.65
C VAL A 177 0.61 14.77 10.18
N ASN A 178 1.53 15.39 9.44
CA ASN A 178 1.79 15.04 8.03
C ASN A 178 2.28 13.59 7.86
N MET A 179 3.12 13.12 8.79
CA MET A 179 3.62 11.74 8.80
C MET A 179 2.49 10.73 9.09
N LEU A 180 1.57 11.09 9.99
CA LEU A 180 0.41 10.26 10.32
C LEU A 180 -0.58 10.18 9.14
N ASP A 181 -0.85 11.31 8.47
CA ASP A 181 -1.61 11.34 7.21
C ASP A 181 -0.97 10.42 6.14
N PHE A 182 0.35 10.48 5.99
CA PHE A 182 1.08 9.59 5.08
C PHE A 182 0.91 8.12 5.45
N LEU A 183 1.03 7.76 6.73
CA LEU A 183 0.84 6.37 7.19
C LEU A 183 -0.57 5.86 6.91
N ILE A 184 -1.60 6.68 7.11
CA ILE A 184 -2.98 6.30 6.81
C ILE A 184 -3.15 6.04 5.31
N MET A 185 -2.61 6.92 4.45
CA MET A 185 -2.62 6.69 3.01
C MET A 185 -1.83 5.43 2.62
N PHE A 186 -0.72 5.15 3.28
CA PHE A 186 0.10 3.95 3.04
C PHE A 186 -0.65 2.67 3.38
N VAL A 187 -1.33 2.63 4.53
CA VAL A 187 -2.15 1.49 4.95
C VAL A 187 -3.33 1.30 4.00
N HIS A 188 -4.02 2.39 3.63
CA HIS A 188 -5.17 2.35 2.72
C HIS A 188 -4.79 1.88 1.31
N HIS A 189 -3.66 2.34 0.77
CA HIS A 189 -3.22 1.93 -0.58
C HIS A 189 -2.59 0.54 -0.61
N GLY A 190 -2.11 0.04 0.52
CA GLY A 190 -1.51 -1.28 0.64
C GLY A 190 -2.48 -2.41 0.98
N ASP A 191 -3.79 -2.14 1.10
CA ASP A 191 -4.81 -3.07 1.61
C ASP A 191 -4.39 -3.72 2.95
N LEU A 192 -3.63 -2.98 3.76
CA LEU A 192 -3.19 -3.43 5.07
C LEU A 192 -4.31 -3.20 6.09
N SER A 193 -4.44 -4.11 7.05
CA SER A 193 -5.40 -3.93 8.13
C SER A 193 -5.00 -2.72 9.00
N ILE A 194 -5.93 -1.79 9.21
CA ILE A 194 -5.74 -0.63 10.10
C ILE A 194 -5.31 -1.06 11.51
N LYS A 195 -5.65 -2.29 11.91
CA LYS A 195 -5.21 -2.89 13.19
C LYS A 195 -3.69 -2.93 13.35
N VAL A 196 -2.93 -3.02 12.26
CA VAL A 196 -1.46 -2.98 12.29
C VAL A 196 -0.95 -1.63 12.79
N LEU A 197 -1.69 -0.56 12.48
CA LEU A 197 -1.39 0.78 12.96
C LEU A 197 -1.79 0.95 14.43
N ASP A 198 -2.98 0.49 14.81
CA ASP A 198 -3.50 0.59 16.18
C ASP A 198 -2.68 -0.24 17.21
N GLN A 199 -2.06 -1.35 16.78
CA GLN A 199 -1.14 -2.11 17.64
C GLN A 199 0.17 -1.38 17.91
N ARG A 200 0.56 -0.45 17.02
CA ARG A 200 1.89 0.19 17.05
C ARG A 200 1.82 1.63 17.50
N LEU A 201 0.70 2.32 17.33
CA LEU A 201 0.45 3.67 17.82
C LEU A 201 -0.51 3.66 19.01
N PRO A 202 -0.24 4.41 20.09
CA PRO A 202 -1.18 4.62 21.16
C PRO A 202 -2.49 5.23 20.63
N GLY A 203 -3.64 4.66 21.02
CA GLY A 203 -4.96 5.06 20.51
C GLY A 203 -5.27 6.56 20.66
N TYR A 204 -4.73 7.24 21.67
CA TYR A 204 -4.93 8.67 21.87
C TYR A 204 -4.43 9.54 20.70
N ILE A 205 -3.33 9.14 20.04
CA ILE A 205 -2.77 9.86 18.88
C ILE A 205 -3.71 9.73 17.67
N CYS A 206 -4.28 8.54 17.49
CA CYS A 206 -5.23 8.26 16.41
C CYS A 206 -6.57 8.99 16.62
N ASP A 207 -7.06 9.04 17.86
CA ASP A 207 -8.33 9.67 18.20
C ASP A 207 -8.26 11.20 18.12
N GLU A 208 -7.18 11.80 18.62
CA GLU A 208 -6.96 13.25 18.55
C GLU A 208 -6.71 13.72 17.11
N PHE A 209 -6.09 12.90 16.28
CA PHE A 209 -5.97 13.15 14.85
C PHE A 209 -7.29 13.01 14.08
N ARG A 210 -8.21 12.14 14.52
CA ARG A 210 -9.55 11.99 13.92
C ARG A 210 -10.51 13.11 14.35
N ALA A 211 -10.27 13.71 15.52
CA ALA A 211 -11.04 14.83 16.04
C ALA A 211 -10.71 16.17 15.35
N ASN A 212 -9.51 16.29 14.76
CA ASN A 212 -9.00 17.48 14.03
C ASN A 212 -8.95 17.28 12.50
#